data_AF-A0A1B6JSY6-F1
#
_entry.id   AF-A0A1B6JSY6-F1
#
_cell.length_a   1.000
_cell.length_b   1.000
_cell.length_c   1.000
_cell.angle_alpha   90.00
_cell.angle_beta   90.00
_cell.angle_gamma   90.00
#
_symmetry.space_group_name_H-M   'P 1'
#
loop_
_entity.id
_entity.type
_entity.pdbx_description
1 polymer ?
#
loop_
_entity_poly.entity_id
_entity_poly.type
_entity_poly.pdbx_seq_one_letter_code
_entity_poly.pdbx_strand_id
1 'polypeptide(L)'
;ALILAVSTLLVADFGAKRIKGYTFSIEQRANCEAGSGAYLQYAHCRLLSIEAKNPGLSADAANFELVDSKEVCAFVYKLFWYEHIVELCLEDFEPSRIVVYLMDLVKS
;
A
#
# COMPACT_ATOMS: atom_id res chain seq x y z
N ALA A 1 10.20 -11.25 -11.23
CA ALA A 1 9.26 -10.92 -12.32
C ALA A 1 7.82 -11.32 -12.00
N LEU A 2 7.55 -12.58 -11.64
CA LEU A 2 6.19 -13.08 -11.37
C LEU A 2 5.44 -12.29 -10.28
N ILE A 3 6.07 -12.04 -9.13
CA ILE A 3 5.43 -11.31 -8.00
C ILE A 3 4.99 -9.91 -8.42
N LEU A 4 5.83 -9.18 -9.15
CA LEU A 4 5.51 -7.86 -9.67
C LEU A 4 4.32 -7.92 -10.65
N ALA A 5 4.33 -8.87 -11.59
CA ALA A 5 3.23 -9.01 -12.53
C ALA A 5 1.90 -9.35 -11.85
N VAL A 6 1.90 -10.31 -10.92
CA VAL A 6 0.70 -10.74 -10.18
C VAL A 6 0.17 -9.60 -9.31
N SER A 7 1.03 -8.91 -8.57
CA SER A 7 0.61 -7.79 -7.73
C SER A 7 0.01 -6.65 -8.56
N THR A 8 0.59 -6.32 -9.72
CA THR A 8 0.02 -5.30 -10.61
C THR A 8 -1.35 -5.69 -11.14
N LEU A 9 -1.55 -6.95 -11.53
CA LEU A 9 -2.86 -7.43 -11.96
C LEU A 9 -3.90 -7.40 -10.82
N LEU A 10 -3.55 -7.91 -9.64
CA LEU A 10 -4.44 -7.95 -8.49
C LEU A 10 -4.89 -6.55 -8.06
N VAL A 11 -3.94 -5.62 -7.94
CA VAL A 11 -4.24 -4.24 -7.54
C VAL A 11 -5.14 -3.56 -8.56
N ALA A 12 -4.95 -3.84 -9.83
CA ALA A 12 -5.70 -3.19 -10.89
C ALA A 12 -7.12 -3.79 -11.06
N ASP A 13 -7.32 -5.05 -10.70
CA ASP A 13 -8.63 -5.70 -10.64
C ASP A 13 -9.39 -5.32 -9.37
N PHE A 14 -8.71 -5.31 -8.22
CA PHE A 14 -9.30 -4.98 -6.93
C PHE A 14 -9.35 -3.48 -6.66
N GLY A 15 -8.80 -2.61 -7.52
CA GLY A 15 -8.86 -1.16 -7.35
C GLY A 15 -10.27 -0.56 -7.47
N ALA A 16 -11.21 -1.28 -8.07
CA ALA A 16 -12.61 -0.87 -8.21
C ALA A 16 -13.54 -1.80 -7.43
N LYS A 17 -14.74 -1.30 -7.08
CA LYS A 17 -15.79 -2.12 -6.45
C LYS A 17 -16.12 -3.34 -7.31
N ARG A 18 -16.33 -4.50 -6.69
CA ARG A 18 -16.62 -5.78 -7.40
C ARG A 18 -17.74 -5.72 -8.44
N ILE A 19 -18.76 -4.88 -8.21
CA ILE A 19 -19.91 -4.73 -9.13
C ILE A 19 -19.54 -4.04 -10.45
N LYS A 20 -18.39 -3.35 -10.51
CA LYS A 20 -17.94 -2.63 -11.71
C LYS A 20 -17.19 -3.59 -12.62
N GLY A 21 -17.70 -3.78 -13.84
CA GLY A 21 -16.94 -4.39 -14.92
C GLY A 21 -15.82 -3.47 -15.43
N TYR A 22 -14.85 -4.05 -16.13
CA TYR A 22 -13.79 -3.30 -16.81
C TYR A 22 -13.40 -3.99 -18.12
N THR A 23 -12.83 -3.23 -19.07
CA THR A 23 -12.20 -3.78 -20.27
C THR A 23 -10.72 -3.99 -20.01
N PHE A 24 -10.23 -5.22 -20.19
CA PHE A 24 -8.83 -5.53 -19.98
C PHE A 24 -7.94 -4.79 -21.00
N SER A 25 -6.91 -4.09 -20.50
CA SER A 25 -5.88 -3.42 -21.31
C SER A 25 -4.51 -3.75 -20.76
N ILE A 26 -3.64 -4.32 -21.61
CA ILE A 26 -2.27 -4.69 -21.24
C ILE A 26 -1.46 -3.43 -20.93
N GLU A 27 -1.66 -2.36 -21.69
CA GLU A 27 -0.96 -1.08 -21.55
C GLU A 27 -1.21 -0.47 -20.17
N GLN A 28 -2.48 -0.46 -19.72
CA GLN A 28 -2.84 0.02 -18.39
C GLN A 28 -2.27 -0.89 -17.29
N ARG A 29 -2.25 -2.21 -17.50
CA ARG A 29 -1.71 -3.16 -16.53
C ARG A 29 -0.18 -3.19 -16.50
N ALA A 30 0.49 -2.67 -17.52
CA ALA A 30 1.96 -2.59 -17.60
C ALA A 30 2.52 -1.24 -17.12
N ASN A 31 1.66 -0.27 -16.77
CA ASN A 31 2.12 1.04 -16.32
C ASN A 31 2.71 0.99 -14.90
N CYS A 32 3.71 1.85 -14.67
CA CYS A 32 4.40 1.99 -13.39
C CYS A 32 4.09 3.34 -12.73
N GLU A 33 2.96 3.94 -13.08
CA GLU A 33 2.55 5.25 -12.59
C GLU A 33 1.99 5.17 -11.17
N ALA A 34 1.89 6.32 -10.50
CA ALA A 34 1.30 6.42 -9.18
C ALA A 34 -0.14 5.88 -9.20
N GLY A 35 -0.47 5.01 -8.25
CA GLY A 35 -1.77 4.33 -8.20
C GLY A 35 -1.80 2.95 -8.87
N SER A 36 -0.69 2.48 -9.47
CA SER A 36 -0.58 1.11 -10.00
C SER A 36 0.00 0.13 -8.97
N GLY A 37 -0.20 -1.19 -9.17
CA GLY A 37 0.40 -2.18 -8.27
C GLY A 37 1.94 -2.22 -8.34
N ALA A 38 2.53 -1.82 -9.47
CA ALA A 38 3.97 -1.65 -9.57
C ALA A 38 4.49 -0.53 -8.66
N TYR A 39 3.71 0.54 -8.48
CA TYR A 39 4.04 1.63 -7.55
C TYR A 39 4.04 1.15 -6.09
N LEU A 40 3.07 0.33 -5.69
CA LEU A 40 3.06 -0.29 -4.35
C LEU A 40 4.29 -1.18 -4.11
N GLN A 41 4.65 -2.03 -5.08
CA GLN A 41 5.83 -2.87 -4.99
C GLN A 41 7.12 -2.05 -4.91
N TYR A 42 7.22 -0.96 -5.68
CA TYR A 42 8.35 -0.05 -5.62
C TYR A 42 8.50 0.57 -4.22
N ALA A 43 7.41 1.04 -3.62
CA ALA A 43 7.43 1.60 -2.27
C ALA A 43 7.89 0.59 -1.22
N HIS A 44 7.37 -0.65 -1.28
CA HIS A 44 7.81 -1.73 -0.41
C HIS A 44 9.32 -2.01 -0.54
N CYS A 45 9.82 -2.16 -1.78
CA CYS A 45 11.26 -2.34 -2.03
C CYS A 45 12.11 -1.16 -1.55
N ARG A 46 11.59 0.07 -1.64
CA ARG A 46 12.28 1.27 -1.16
C ARG A 46 12.41 1.25 0.37
N LEU A 47 11.36 0.85 1.10
CA LEU A 47 11.41 0.70 2.56
C LEU A 47 12.42 -0.37 2.97
N LEU A 48 12.37 -1.55 2.34
CA LEU A 48 13.37 -2.60 2.57
C LEU A 48 14.81 -2.13 2.28
N SER A 49 14.99 -1.29 1.26
CA SER A 49 16.30 -0.71 0.97
C SER A 49 16.78 0.26 2.04
N ILE A 50 15.87 1.03 2.66
CA ILE A 50 16.20 1.90 3.80
C ILE A 50 16.65 1.06 4.99
N GLU A 51 15.92 -0.01 5.32
CA GLU A 51 16.29 -0.93 6.41
C GLU A 51 17.64 -1.60 6.14
N ALA A 52 17.84 -2.14 4.93
CA ALA A 52 19.09 -2.82 4.56
C ALA A 52 20.31 -1.89 4.60
N LYS A 53 20.14 -0.59 4.37
CA LYS A 53 21.20 0.41 4.49
C LYS A 53 21.50 0.81 5.94
N ASN A 54 20.64 0.44 6.89
CA ASN A 54 20.75 0.79 8.30
C ASN A 54 20.63 -0.45 9.22
N PRO A 55 21.47 -1.50 9.03
CA PRO A 55 21.31 -2.80 9.70
C PRO A 55 21.50 -2.78 11.23
N GLY A 56 21.97 -1.67 11.81
CA GLY A 56 22.16 -1.49 13.24
C GLY A 56 21.02 -0.77 13.96
N LEU A 57 19.98 -0.34 13.24
CA LEU A 57 18.81 0.29 13.85
C LEU A 57 17.77 -0.79 14.18
N SER A 58 17.32 -0.83 15.43
CA SER A 58 16.17 -1.63 15.85
C SER A 58 14.98 -0.73 16.13
N ALA A 59 13.79 -1.15 15.69
CA ALA A 59 12.54 -0.47 15.99
C ALA A 59 12.22 -0.48 17.50
N ASP A 60 12.70 -1.48 18.25
CA ASP A 60 12.40 -1.62 19.68
C ASP A 60 13.04 -0.52 20.54
N ALA A 61 14.08 0.14 20.02
CA ALA A 61 14.78 1.23 20.69
C ALA A 61 14.35 2.63 20.17
N ALA A 62 13.30 2.71 19.36
CA ALA A 62 12.85 3.97 18.79
C ALA A 62 12.34 4.93 19.88
N ASN A 63 12.88 6.15 19.89
CA ASN A 63 12.32 7.22 20.71
C ASN A 63 11.11 7.84 20.00
N PHE A 64 9.90 7.51 20.44
CA PHE A 64 8.65 8.03 19.88
C PHE A 64 8.42 9.51 20.17
N GLU A 65 9.16 10.14 21.08
CA GLU A 65 9.10 11.61 21.26
C GLU A 65 9.58 12.36 20.02
N LEU A 66 10.36 11.72 19.15
CA LEU A 66 10.80 12.28 17.87
C LEU A 66 9.70 12.28 16.80
N VAL A 67 8.54 11.68 17.08
CA VAL A 67 7.35 11.71 16.21
C VAL A 67 6.52 12.95 16.58
N ASP A 68 7.05 14.13 16.25
CA ASP A 68 6.45 15.42 16.62
C ASP A 68 5.83 16.19 15.44
N SER A 69 6.22 15.84 14.21
CA SER A 69 5.75 16.55 13.03
C SER A 69 4.32 16.13 12.68
N LYS A 70 3.54 17.11 12.23
CA LYS A 70 2.13 16.89 11.85
C LYS A 70 2.01 15.83 10.74
N GLU A 71 2.97 15.82 9.84
CA GLU A 71 3.04 14.89 8.71
C GLU A 71 3.26 13.45 9.19
N VAL A 72 4.19 13.23 10.12
CA VAL A 72 4.45 11.89 10.67
C VAL A 72 3.27 11.43 11.53
N CYS A 73 2.71 12.31 12.37
CA CYS A 73 1.49 11.98 13.12
C CYS A 73 0.35 11.57 12.18
N ALA A 74 0.09 12.32 11.11
CA ALA A 74 -0.95 12.00 10.13
C ALA A 74 -0.70 10.63 9.46
N PHE A 75 0.55 10.30 9.14
CA PHE A 75 0.92 8.99 8.60
C PHE A 75 0.70 7.86 9.62
N VAL A 76 1.10 8.05 10.88
CA VAL A 76 0.87 7.08 11.96
C VAL A 76 -0.63 6.85 12.18
N TYR A 77 -1.44 7.90 12.12
CA TYR A 77 -2.89 7.76 12.16
C TYR A 77 -3.41 6.83 11.07
N LYS A 78 -2.91 6.92 9.84
CA LYS A 78 -3.29 6.02 8.74
C LYS A 78 -2.95 4.57 9.08
N LEU A 79 -1.78 4.29 9.66
CA LEU A 79 -1.39 2.93 10.05
C LEU A 79 -2.38 2.28 11.03
N PHE A 80 -2.95 3.05 11.96
CA PHE A 80 -3.95 2.54 12.91
C PHE A 80 -5.26 2.09 12.25
N TRP A 81 -5.58 2.58 11.05
CA TRP A 81 -6.79 2.16 10.34
C TRP A 81 -6.69 0.74 9.76
N TYR A 82 -5.51 0.13 9.71
CA TYR A 82 -5.33 -1.16 9.05
C TYR A 82 -6.31 -2.24 9.55
N GLU A 83 -6.41 -2.43 10.87
CA GLU A 83 -7.29 -3.44 11.48
C GLU A 83 -8.75 -3.19 11.08
N HIS A 84 -9.21 -1.96 11.21
CA HIS A 84 -10.57 -1.58 10.84
C HIS A 84 -10.86 -1.77 9.34
N ILE A 85 -9.90 -1.48 8.46
CA ILE A 85 -10.05 -1.72 7.02
C ILE A 85 -10.19 -3.22 6.72
N VAL A 86 -9.46 -4.08 7.45
CA VAL A 86 -9.59 -5.54 7.32
C VAL A 86 -10.98 -6.00 7.78
N GLU A 87 -11.48 -5.50 8.92
CA GLU A 87 -12.84 -5.79 9.40
C GLU A 87 -13.90 -5.40 8.37
N LEU A 88 -13.86 -4.16 7.87
CA LEU A 88 -14.80 -3.68 6.85
C LEU A 88 -14.74 -4.51 5.57
N CYS A 89 -13.54 -4.94 5.17
CA CYS A 89 -13.35 -5.82 4.01
C CYS A 89 -13.97 -7.20 4.23
N LEU A 90 -14.01 -7.71 5.45
CA LEU A 90 -14.66 -8.99 5.78
C LEU A 90 -16.18 -8.85 5.86
N GLU A 91 -16.69 -7.70 6.31
CA GLU A 91 -18.13 -7.45 6.41
C GLU A 91 -18.82 -7.44 5.04
N ASP A 92 -18.24 -6.77 4.04
CA ASP A 92 -18.85 -6.61 2.72
C ASP A 92 -18.11 -7.33 1.58
N PHE A 93 -17.06 -8.07 1.92
CA PHE A 93 -16.19 -8.83 1.01
C PHE A 93 -15.56 -7.98 -0.10
N GLU A 94 -15.33 -6.68 0.14
CA GLU A 94 -14.83 -5.73 -0.86
C GLU A 94 -13.30 -5.53 -0.81
N PRO A 95 -12.51 -6.22 -1.67
CA PRO A 95 -11.06 -6.09 -1.67
C PRO A 95 -10.59 -4.68 -2.04
N SER A 96 -11.43 -3.87 -2.70
CA SER A 96 -11.10 -2.49 -3.03
C SER A 96 -10.86 -1.61 -1.81
N ARG A 97 -11.38 -2.00 -0.63
CA ARG A 97 -11.09 -1.29 0.63
C ARG A 97 -9.60 -1.35 0.97
N ILE A 98 -9.01 -2.54 0.86
CA ILE A 98 -7.58 -2.75 1.12
C ILE A 98 -6.75 -2.01 0.07
N VAL A 99 -7.10 -2.10 -1.22
CA VAL A 99 -6.34 -1.42 -2.28
C VAL A 99 -6.38 0.09 -2.11
N VAL A 100 -7.54 0.69 -1.86
CA VAL A 100 -7.67 2.14 -1.64
C VAL A 100 -6.87 2.59 -0.42
N TYR A 101 -6.94 1.83 0.68
CA TYR A 101 -6.14 2.10 1.87
C TYR A 101 -4.62 2.06 1.58
N LEU A 102 -4.14 1.02 0.90
CA LEU A 102 -2.72 0.89 0.56
C LEU A 102 -2.25 2.02 -0.38
N MET A 103 -3.08 2.44 -1.33
CA MET A 103 -2.75 3.54 -2.23
C MET A 103 -2.67 4.88 -1.50
N ASP A 104 -3.57 5.14 -0.55
CA ASP A 104 -3.50 6.33 0.29
C ASP A 104 -2.26 6.31 1.19
N LEU A 105 -1.91 5.14 1.74
CA LEU A 105 -0.73 4.98 2.59
C LEU A 105 0.57 5.29 1.82
N VAL A 106 0.71 4.79 0.60
CA VAL A 106 1.94 4.96 -0.19
C VAL A 106 2.08 6.33 -0.84
N LYS A 107 0.96 7.05 -1.05
CA LYS A 107 0.97 8.42 -1.59
C LYS A 107 1.42 9.48 -0.58
N SER A 108 1.33 9.15 0.71
CA SER A 108 1.51 10.08 1.84
C SER A 108 2.96 10.48 2.08
#